data_AF-A0A382JNE0-F1
#
_entry.id   AF-A0A382JNE0-F1
#
_cell.length_a   1.000
_cell.length_b   1.000
_cell.length_c   1.000
_cell.angle_alpha   90.00
_cell.angle_beta   90.00
_cell.angle_gamma   90.00
#
_symmetry.space_group_name_H-M   'P 1'
#
loop_
_entity.id
_entity.type
_entity.pdbx_description
1 polymer ?
#
loop_
_entity_poly.entity_id
_entity_poly.type
_entity_poly.pdbx_seq_one_letter_code
_entity_poly.pdbx_strand_id
1 'polypeptide(L)' 'MTQTDNIWPSKNLTEVPYAVYEDEQIYARERERIFQGPTWNILGLECEVPEAGDYKTTFLG' A
#
# COMPACT_ATOMS: atom_id res chain seq x y z
N MET A 1 0.95 -10.06 -18.60
CA MET A 1 2.29 -9.60 -18.16
C MET A 1 2.59 -8.29 -18.87
N THR A 2 2.09 -7.16 -18.36
CA THR A 2 2.29 -5.85 -19.00
C THR A 2 3.10 -4.93 -18.08
N GLN A 3 4.42 -5.01 -18.31
CA GLN A 3 5.33 -3.88 -18.49
C GLN A 3 5.13 -2.63 -17.61
N THR A 4 5.63 -2.67 -16.37
CA THR A 4 5.98 -1.47 -15.59
C THR A 4 7.36 -0.92 -15.91
N ASP A 5 8.18 -1.67 -16.65
CA ASP A 5 9.57 -1.28 -16.95
C ASP A 5 9.69 -0.06 -17.86
N ASN A 6 8.58 0.41 -18.46
CA ASN A 6 8.60 1.46 -19.49
C ASN A 6 8.18 2.85 -18.99
N ILE A 7 7.73 2.99 -17.74
CA ILE A 7 7.33 4.31 -17.21
C ILE A 7 8.45 5.00 -16.44
N TRP A 8 9.46 4.26 -15.98
CA TRP A 8 10.52 4.79 -15.13
C TRP A 8 11.61 5.48 -15.98
N PRO A 9 11.90 6.78 -15.80
CA PRO A 9 12.73 7.56 -16.72
C PRO A 9 14.22 7.18 -16.68
N SER A 10 14.71 6.71 -15.53
CA SER A 10 16.13 6.45 -15.30
C SER A 10 16.32 5.41 -14.20
N LYS A 11 17.32 4.53 -14.24
CA LYS A 11 17.46 3.44 -13.23
C LYS A 11 17.75 3.93 -11.80
N ASN A 12 17.96 5.23 -11.64
CA ASN A 12 18.15 5.95 -10.39
C ASN A 12 16.80 6.12 -9.68
N LEU A 13 16.83 6.14 -8.35
CA LEU A 13 15.63 6.30 -7.51
C LEU A 13 15.38 7.77 -7.13
N THR A 14 15.90 8.71 -7.92
CA THR A 14 15.78 10.16 -7.68
C THR A 14 14.67 10.81 -8.51
N GLU A 15 14.07 10.07 -9.44
CA GLU A 15 13.07 10.56 -10.39
C GLU A 15 11.89 9.58 -10.43
N VAL A 16 10.74 9.97 -9.85
CA VAL A 16 9.54 9.14 -9.83
C VAL A 16 8.56 9.62 -10.92
N PRO A 17 8.09 8.76 -11.84
CA PRO A 17 7.10 9.12 -12.83
C PRO A 17 5.80 9.51 -12.16
N TYR A 18 5.23 10.62 -12.59
CA TYR A 18 3.98 11.11 -12.03
C TYR A 18 2.79 10.14 -12.22
N ALA A 19 2.81 9.36 -13.31
CA ALA A 19 1.80 8.33 -13.60
C ALA A 19 1.66 7.27 -12.49
N VAL A 20 2.70 7.03 -11.67
CA VAL A 20 2.62 6.11 -10.52
C VAL A 20 1.52 6.51 -9.53
N TYR A 21 1.22 7.81 -9.43
CA TYR A 21 0.25 8.34 -8.49
C TYR A 21 -1.18 8.44 -9.04
N GLU A 22 -1.36 8.34 -10.36
CA GLU A 22 -2.66 8.57 -11.02
C GLU A 22 -3.21 7.33 -11.74
N ASP A 23 -2.37 6.35 -12.06
CA ASP A 23 -2.78 5.16 -12.81
C ASP A 23 -3.53 4.15 -11.92
N GLU A 24 -4.81 3.95 -12.23
CA GLU A 24 -5.69 3.00 -11.51
C GLU A 24 -5.18 1.55 -11.53
N GLN A 25 -4.46 1.12 -12.58
CA GLN A 25 -3.90 -0.23 -12.66
C GLN A 25 -2.67 -0.40 -11.78
N ILE A 26 -1.92 0.68 -11.53
CA ILE A 26 -0.85 0.69 -10.54
C ILE A 26 -1.47 0.57 -9.15
N TYR A 27 -2.46 1.41 -8.84
CA TYR A 27 -3.19 1.36 -7.57
C TYR A 27 -3.78 -0.04 -7.28
N ALA A 28 -4.46 -0.66 -8.25
CA ALA A 28 -5.01 -2.00 -8.07
C ALA A 28 -3.95 -3.05 -7.72
N ARG A 29 -2.76 -2.96 -8.31
CA ARG A 29 -1.63 -3.86 -8.01
C ARG A 29 -1.01 -3.58 -6.65
N GLU A 30 -0.92 -2.32 -6.23
CA GLU A 30 -0.46 -1.95 -4.90
C GLU A 30 -1.40 -2.52 -3.83
N ARG A 31 -2.72 -2.44 -4.04
CA ARG A 31 -3.70 -3.06 -3.13
C ARG A 31 -3.48 -4.56 -2.98
N GLU A 32 -3.34 -5.28 -4.09
CA GLU A 32 -3.13 -6.73 -4.09
C GLU A 32 -1.79 -7.14 -3.45
N ARG A 33 -0.70 -6.44 -3.78
CA ARG A 33 0.66 -6.92 -3.51
C ARG A 33 1.31 -6.31 -2.28
N ILE A 34 0.89 -5.10 -1.91
CA ILE A 34 1.45 -4.37 -0.77
C ILE A 34 0.46 -4.48 0.37
N PHE A 35 -0.72 -3.87 0.25
CA PHE A 35 -1.66 -3.76 1.37
C PHE A 35 -2.31 -5.10 1.75
N GLN A 36 -2.73 -5.88 0.77
CA GLN A 36 -3.29 -7.23 0.95
C GLN A 36 -2.27 -8.35 0.69
N GLY A 37 -1.02 -7.96 0.45
CA GLY A 37 0.07 -8.88 0.18
C GLY A 37 0.73 -9.40 1.46
N PRO A 38 1.91 -10.02 1.33
CA PRO A 38 2.66 -10.56 2.47
C PRO A 38 3.38 -9.46 3.26
N THR A 39 2.66 -8.44 3.73
CA THR A 39 3.18 -7.33 4.53
C THR A 39 2.38 -7.13 5.82
N TRP A 40 3.00 -6.50 6.81
CA TRP A 40 2.34 -6.12 8.06
C TRP A 40 1.84 -4.67 7.98
N ASN A 41 0.55 -4.48 8.25
CA ASN A 41 -0.08 -3.16 8.33
C ASN A 41 -0.43 -2.83 9.79
N ILE A 42 -0.22 -1.58 10.18
CA ILE A 42 -0.55 -1.12 11.54
C ILE A 42 -2.07 -0.93 11.63
N LEU A 43 -2.70 -1.54 12.65
CA LEU A 43 -4.14 -1.45 12.88
C LEU A 43 -4.51 -0.58 14.09
N GLY A 44 -3.62 -0.48 15.07
CA GLY A 44 -3.86 0.25 16.30
C GLY A 44 -2.77 0.02 17.34
N LEU A 45 -3.02 0.56 18.52
CA LEU A 45 -2.17 0.45 19.69
C LEU A 45 -2.90 -0.31 20.80
N GLU A 46 -2.13 -0.95 21.69
CA GLU A 46 -2.65 -1.72 22.82
C GLU A 46 -3.60 -0.89 23.71
N CYS A 47 -3.27 0.38 23.94
CA CYS A 47 -4.07 1.27 24.78
C CYS A 47 -5.45 1.64 24.18
N GLU A 48 -5.72 1.31 22.92
CA GLU A 48 -7.02 1.56 22.29
C GLU A 48 -8.06 0.49 22.62
N VAL A 49 -7.64 -0.68 23.12
CA VAL A 49 -8.49 -1.82 23.52
C VAL A 49 -8.00 -2.44 24.84
N PRO A 50 -7.99 -1.68 25.94
CA PRO A 50 -7.37 -2.11 27.19
C PRO A 50 -8.10 -3.29 27.87
N GLU A 51 -9.41 -3.41 27.69
CA GLU A 51 -10.24 -4.37 28.41
C GLU A 51 -10.82 -5.45 27.49
N ALA A 52 -11.20 -6.58 28.07
CA ALA A 52 -11.81 -7.68 27.33
C ALA A 52 -13.18 -7.26 26.76
N GLY A 53 -13.31 -7.36 25.44
CA GLY A 53 -14.53 -6.96 24.72
C GLY A 53 -14.43 -5.61 24.03
N ASP A 54 -13.38 -4.82 24.31
CA ASP A 54 -13.09 -3.63 23.55
C ASP A 54 -12.67 -4.01 22.12
N TYR A 55 -13.20 -3.29 21.14
CA TYR A 55 -12.86 -3.48 19.74
C TYR A 55 -12.70 -2.14 19.05
N LYS A 56 -11.79 -2.11 18.07
CA LYS A 56 -11.57 -0.98 17.17
C LYS A 56 -11.75 -1.44 15.73
N THR A 57 -12.47 -0.65 14.96
CA THR A 57 -12.53 -0.80 13.51
C THR A 57 -11.59 0.19 12.85
N THR A 58 -10.88 -0.23 11.81
CA THR A 58 -10.04 0.63 10.98
C THR A 58 -10.09 0.16 9.54
N PHE A 59 -9.50 0.95 8.64
CA PHE A 59 -9.33 0.59 7.24
C PHE A 59 -7.95 0.01 7.01
N LEU A 60 -7.87 -0.95 6.09
CA LEU A 60 -6.63 -1.53 5.58
C LEU A 60 -6.68 -1.48 4.06
N GLY A 61 -5.70 -0.82 3.44
CA GLY A 61 -5.51 -0.79 1.98
C GLY A 61 -6.60 -0.10 1.18
#